data_AF-W5XZ48-F1
#
_entry.id   AF-W5XZ48-F1
#
_cell.length_a   1.000
_cell.length_b   1.000
_cell.length_c   1.000
_cell.angle_alpha   90.00
_cell.angle_beta   90.00
_cell.angle_gamma   90.00
#
_symmetry.space_group_name_H-M   'P 1'
#
loop_
_entity.id
_entity.type
_entity.pdbx_description
1 polymer ?
#
loop_
_entity_poly.entity_id
_entity_poly.type
_entity_poly.pdbx_seq_one_letter_code
_entity_poly.pdbx_strand_id
1 'polypeptide(L)'
;MRLADLAGVSRTTISNIERNETNDGKFASPTIQTIYSIARALHVPPAALLPGVGEQVGDRYVGNPKDLPIDFRWPNDPTDFMAFESRYRIAGHITDNPRFDSTQRLLLEDSGRGELPLPAGDDAGEAE
;
A
#
# COMPACT_ATOMS: atom_id res chain seq x y z
N MET A 1 -4.53 -0.92 -14.91
CA MET A 1 -4.13 -0.64 -13.51
C MET A 1 -5.39 -0.34 -12.73
N ARG A 2 -5.90 -1.33 -12.00
CA ARG A 2 -7.26 -1.36 -11.44
C ARG A 2 -7.53 -0.28 -10.40
N LEU A 3 -6.53 0.04 -9.58
CA LEU A 3 -6.63 1.04 -8.53
C LEU A 3 -7.00 2.43 -9.08
N ALA A 4 -6.36 2.84 -10.18
CA ALA A 4 -6.64 4.09 -10.87
C ALA A 4 -8.12 4.18 -11.29
N ASP A 5 -8.62 3.09 -11.90
CA ASP A 5 -9.99 3.00 -12.39
C ASP A 5 -11.01 3.04 -11.22
N LEU A 6 -10.72 2.37 -10.10
CA LEU A 6 -11.58 2.41 -8.90
C LEU A 6 -11.55 3.78 -8.21
N ALA A 7 -10.36 4.34 -8.00
CA ALA A 7 -10.17 5.62 -7.31
C ALA A 7 -10.64 6.83 -8.14
N GLY A 8 -10.91 6.66 -9.44
CA GLY A 8 -11.23 7.76 -10.35
C GLY A 8 -10.05 8.71 -10.57
N VAL A 9 -8.82 8.18 -10.51
CA VAL A 9 -7.56 8.92 -10.63
C VAL A 9 -6.80 8.43 -11.87
N SER A 10 -6.02 9.29 -12.52
CA SER A 10 -5.26 8.87 -13.71
C SER A 10 -4.20 7.81 -13.36
N ARG A 11 -3.96 6.87 -14.29
CA ARG A 11 -2.90 5.84 -14.12
C ARG A 11 -1.52 6.45 -13.93
N THR A 12 -1.23 7.54 -14.64
CA THR A 12 0.00 8.31 -14.49
C THR A 12 0.13 8.89 -13.08
N THR A 13 -0.95 9.39 -12.51
CA THR A 13 -0.95 9.91 -11.12
C THR A 13 -0.66 8.80 -10.13
N ILE A 14 -1.30 7.64 -10.23
CA ILE A 14 -1.01 6.50 -9.33
C ILE A 14 0.45 6.06 -9.50
N SER A 15 0.93 5.92 -10.74
CA SER A 15 2.32 5.54 -11.01
C SER A 15 3.34 6.54 -10.46
N ASN A 16 3.06 7.84 -10.55
CA ASN A 16 3.93 8.86 -9.96
C ASN A 16 3.95 8.76 -8.43
N ILE A 17 2.81 8.51 -7.80
CA ILE A 17 2.70 8.33 -6.34
C ILE A 17 3.48 7.09 -5.89
N GLU A 18 3.33 5.96 -6.58
CA GLU A 18 4.04 4.71 -6.24
C GLU A 18 5.57 4.85 -6.30
N ARG A 19 6.08 5.62 -7.27
CA ARG A 19 7.52 5.92 -7.40
C ARG A 19 7.98 7.09 -6.54
N ASN A 20 7.05 7.83 -5.92
CA ASN A 20 7.29 9.15 -5.35
C ASN A 20 8.02 10.12 -6.31
N GLU A 21 7.75 10.01 -7.61
CA GLU A 21 8.50 10.74 -8.65
C GLU A 21 7.61 11.03 -9.86
N THR A 22 7.69 12.28 -10.32
CA THR A 22 7.07 12.76 -11.55
C THR A 22 8.07 12.73 -12.70
N ASN A 23 7.59 12.81 -13.95
CA ASN A 23 8.45 12.79 -15.14
C ASN A 23 9.49 13.93 -15.18
N ASP A 24 9.28 14.99 -14.41
CA ASP A 24 10.17 16.15 -14.31
C ASP A 24 11.18 16.01 -13.13
N GLY A 25 11.30 14.82 -12.53
CA GLY A 25 12.20 14.54 -11.41
C GLY A 25 11.77 15.16 -10.07
N LYS A 26 10.54 15.68 -9.98
CA LYS A 26 9.97 16.21 -8.72
C LYS A 26 9.25 15.11 -7.95
N PHE A 27 9.19 15.26 -6.63
CA PHE A 27 8.40 14.38 -5.77
C PHE A 27 6.92 14.43 -6.13
N ALA A 28 6.25 13.28 -6.02
CA ALA A 28 4.81 13.23 -6.19
C ALA A 28 4.13 13.96 -5.01
N SER A 29 3.23 14.89 -5.33
CA SER A 29 2.47 15.65 -4.33
C SER A 29 0.98 15.42 -4.56
N PRO A 30 0.40 14.32 -4.03
CA PRO A 30 -1.03 14.06 -4.17
C PRO A 30 -1.84 15.10 -3.38
N THR A 31 -2.98 15.51 -3.94
CA THR A 31 -3.94 16.33 -3.19
C THR A 31 -4.61 15.49 -2.10
N ILE A 32 -5.17 16.15 -1.08
CA ILE A 32 -5.99 15.47 -0.06
C ILE A 32 -7.14 14.68 -0.71
N GLN A 33 -7.77 15.23 -1.75
CA GLN A 33 -8.80 14.51 -2.49
C GLN A 33 -8.27 13.19 -3.09
N THR A 34 -7.09 13.20 -3.69
CA THR A 34 -6.46 11.99 -4.23
C THR A 34 -6.20 10.96 -3.13
N ILE A 35 -5.70 11.39 -1.97
CA ILE A 35 -5.47 10.50 -0.81
C ILE A 35 -6.78 9.84 -0.38
N TYR A 36 -7.86 10.60 -0.22
CA TYR A 36 -9.16 10.04 0.18
C TYR A 36 -9.75 9.10 -0.87
N SER A 37 -9.62 9.42 -2.16
CA SER A 37 -10.07 8.54 -3.24
C SER A 37 -9.33 7.21 -3.26
N ILE A 38 -8.01 7.23 -3.08
CA ILE A 38 -7.17 6.02 -3.02
C ILE A 38 -7.49 5.22 -1.75
N ALA A 39 -7.57 5.87 -0.60
CA ALA A 39 -7.91 5.22 0.68
C ALA A 39 -9.26 4.50 0.60
N ARG A 40 -10.27 5.14 0.00
CA ARG A 40 -11.58 4.54 -0.24
C ARG A 40 -11.50 3.34 -1.19
N ALA A 41 -10.73 3.42 -2.26
CA ALA A 41 -10.56 2.31 -3.20
C ALA A 41 -9.85 1.10 -2.56
N LEU A 42 -8.92 1.36 -1.63
CA LEU A 42 -8.17 0.37 -0.88
C LEU A 42 -8.86 -0.13 0.40
N HIS A 43 -10.01 0.43 0.77
CA HIS A 43 -10.70 0.11 2.03
C HIS A 43 -9.82 0.27 3.28
N VAL A 44 -8.98 1.31 3.29
CA VAL A 44 -8.11 1.66 4.42
C VAL A 44 -8.45 3.08 4.92
N PRO A 45 -8.16 3.41 6.19
CA PRO A 45 -8.27 4.79 6.65
C PRO A 45 -7.27 5.69 5.91
N PRO A 46 -7.58 6.97 5.61
CA PRO A 46 -6.65 7.90 4.96
C PRO A 46 -5.31 8.04 5.69
N ALA A 47 -5.33 7.91 7.02
CA ALA A 47 -4.14 7.91 7.86
C ALA A 47 -3.11 6.82 7.47
N ALA A 48 -3.56 5.68 6.93
CA ALA A 48 -2.66 4.63 6.45
C ALA A 48 -1.84 5.01 5.21
N LEU A 49 -2.22 6.11 4.52
CA LEU A 49 -1.50 6.63 3.36
C LEU A 49 -0.62 7.84 3.70
N LEU A 50 -0.63 8.30 4.95
CA LEU A 50 0.08 9.51 5.39
C LEU A 50 1.20 9.12 6.37
N PRO A 51 2.48 9.34 6.02
CA PRO A 51 3.57 9.09 6.95
C PRO A 51 3.52 10.09 8.12
N GLY A 52 3.78 9.61 9.34
CA GLY A 52 3.90 10.47 10.52
C GLY A 52 2.65 11.31 10.82
N VAL A 53 1.45 10.82 10.50
CA VAL A 53 0.18 11.58 10.61
C VAL A 53 -0.10 12.13 12.02
N GLY A 54 0.47 11.51 13.05
CA GLY A 54 0.36 11.94 14.45
C GLY A 54 1.55 12.76 14.96
N GLU A 55 2.56 13.01 14.14
CA GLU A 55 3.81 13.64 14.53
C GLU A 55 3.90 15.09 14.02
N GLN A 56 4.69 15.91 14.71
CA GLN A 56 5.04 17.23 14.19
C GLN A 56 5.95 17.06 12.97
N VAL A 57 5.65 17.77 11.88
CA VAL A 57 6.47 17.73 10.67
C VAL A 57 7.90 18.17 11.01
N GLY A 58 8.84 17.23 10.91
CA GLY A 58 10.26 17.47 11.10
C GLY A 58 10.93 18.05 9.85
N ASP A 59 12.23 18.29 9.96
CA ASP A 59 13.07 18.66 8.82
C ASP A 59 13.11 17.55 7.76
N ARG A 60 13.64 17.89 6.57
CA ARG A 60 13.82 16.93 5.48
C ARG A 60 14.50 15.67 5.99
N TYR A 61 13.85 14.53 5.79
CA TYR A 61 14.42 13.24 6.13
C TYR A 61 15.72 12.99 5.34
N VAL A 62 16.81 12.67 6.06
CA VAL A 62 18.15 12.40 5.51
C VAL A 62 18.60 10.94 5.72
N GLY A 63 17.74 10.09 6.27
CA GLY A 63 18.06 8.70 6.64
C GLY A 63 17.70 7.65 5.58
N ASN A 64 17.89 6.38 5.92
CA ASN A 64 17.46 5.24 5.10
C ASN A 64 15.96 4.98 5.33
N PRO A 65 15.09 4.92 4.31
CA PRO A 65 13.64 4.73 4.47
C PRO A 65 13.21 3.57 5.38
N LYS A 66 14.05 2.56 5.59
CA LYS A 66 13.82 1.45 6.53
C LYS A 66 13.86 1.85 8.00
N ASP A 67 14.48 2.99 8.32
CA ASP A 67 14.68 3.50 9.68
C ASP A 67 13.60 4.51 10.10
N LEU A 68 12.53 4.66 9.30
CA LEU A 68 11.47 5.62 9.60
C LEU A 68 10.62 5.10 10.78
N PRO A 69 10.62 5.77 11.95
CA PRO A 69 9.85 5.34 13.10
C PRO A 69 8.40 5.80 12.92
N ILE A 70 7.61 5.14 12.08
CA ILE A 70 6.18 5.42 11.97
C ILE A 70 5.48 4.72 13.13
N ASP A 71 5.11 5.43 14.20
CA ASP A 71 4.19 4.91 15.22
C ASP A 71 2.73 5.05 14.74
N PHE A 72 2.36 4.23 13.77
CA PHE A 72 0.99 4.06 13.32
C PHE A 72 0.65 2.58 13.41
N ARG A 73 -0.33 2.23 14.27
CA ARG A 73 -0.79 0.85 14.40
C ARG A 73 -1.76 0.51 13.27
N TRP A 74 -1.17 0.34 12.10
CA TRP A 74 -1.78 -0.29 10.95
C TRP A 74 -0.71 -1.13 10.25
N PRO A 75 -1.03 -2.35 9.87
CA PRO A 75 -2.31 -3.00 10.11
C PRO A 75 -2.51 -3.44 11.57
N ASN A 76 -3.77 -3.59 11.92
CA ASN A 76 -4.22 -3.99 13.24
C ASN A 76 -4.79 -5.42 13.24
N ASP A 77 -5.25 -5.92 12.08
CA ASP A 77 -5.76 -7.27 11.87
C ASP A 77 -5.10 -7.89 10.62
N PRO A 78 -4.86 -9.21 10.58
CA PRO A 78 -4.30 -9.88 9.39
C PRO A 78 -5.08 -9.61 8.09
N THR A 79 -6.39 -9.31 8.18
CA THR A 79 -7.22 -8.95 7.03
C THR A 79 -6.80 -7.64 6.35
N ASP A 80 -6.13 -6.75 7.05
CA ASP A 80 -5.66 -5.47 6.50
C ASP A 80 -4.56 -5.64 5.43
N PHE A 81 -3.89 -6.81 5.42
CA PHE A 81 -2.93 -7.19 4.37
C PHE A 81 -3.53 -8.13 3.31
N MET A 82 -4.77 -8.59 3.51
CA MET A 82 -5.37 -9.57 2.61
C MET A 82 -5.78 -8.93 1.30
N ALA A 83 -5.61 -9.67 0.21
CA ALA A 83 -6.09 -9.24 -1.09
C ALA A 83 -7.62 -9.31 -1.13
N PHE A 84 -8.24 -8.38 -1.87
CA PHE A 84 -9.68 -8.47 -2.16
C PHE A 84 -10.00 -9.73 -2.98
N GLU A 85 -11.19 -10.30 -2.81
CA GLU A 85 -11.67 -11.39 -3.67
C GLU A 85 -11.56 -11.07 -5.17
N SER A 86 -11.26 -12.08 -5.99
CA SER A 86 -11.05 -11.93 -7.45
C SER A 86 -12.17 -11.17 -8.15
N ARG A 87 -13.44 -11.38 -7.75
CA ARG A 87 -14.58 -10.66 -8.34
C ARG A 87 -14.47 -9.15 -8.19
N TYR A 88 -14.03 -8.66 -7.04
CA TYR A 88 -13.92 -7.22 -6.78
C TYR A 88 -12.72 -6.63 -7.53
N ARG A 89 -11.59 -7.36 -7.55
CA ARG A 89 -10.40 -6.99 -8.33
C ARG A 89 -10.70 -6.84 -9.81
N ILE A 90 -11.58 -7.67 -10.37
CA ILE A 90 -11.92 -7.64 -11.79
C ILE A 90 -13.05 -6.63 -12.08
N ALA A 91 -14.16 -6.67 -11.33
CA ALA A 91 -15.41 -6.02 -11.70
C ALA A 91 -16.11 -5.21 -10.59
N GLY A 92 -15.52 -5.10 -9.40
CA GLY A 92 -16.06 -4.30 -8.30
C GLY A 92 -16.27 -2.80 -8.63
N HIS A 93 -17.12 -2.16 -7.84
CA HIS A 93 -17.36 -0.73 -7.89
C HIS A 93 -16.91 -0.07 -6.58
N ILE A 94 -16.53 1.21 -6.61
CA ILE A 94 -16.00 1.91 -5.43
C ILE A 94 -17.02 2.06 -4.28
N THR A 95 -18.30 1.88 -4.55
CA THR A 95 -19.36 1.87 -3.51
C THR A 95 -19.57 0.50 -2.90
N ASP A 96 -18.96 -0.56 -3.43
CA ASP A 96 -19.13 -1.90 -2.89
C ASP A 96 -18.37 -2.04 -1.58
N ASN A 97 -18.85 -2.95 -0.72
CA ASN A 97 -18.11 -3.41 0.44
C ASN A 97 -17.45 -4.77 0.08
N PRO A 98 -16.19 -4.79 -0.37
CA PRO A 98 -15.53 -5.99 -0.84
C PRO A 98 -15.26 -6.95 0.30
N ARG A 99 -15.26 -8.23 -0.04
CA ARG A 99 -14.73 -9.26 0.84
C ARG A 99 -13.26 -9.50 0.51
N PHE A 100 -12.53 -10.00 1.51
CA PHE A 100 -11.14 -10.42 1.38
C PHE A 100 -11.05 -11.90 1.07
N ASP A 101 -9.99 -12.31 0.37
CA ASP A 101 -9.78 -13.69 -0.06
C ASP A 101 -9.52 -14.61 1.14
N SER A 102 -10.55 -15.34 1.57
CA SER A 102 -10.50 -16.22 2.75
C SER A 102 -9.42 -17.32 2.68
N THR A 103 -8.93 -17.66 1.49
CA THR A 103 -7.83 -18.61 1.32
C THR A 103 -6.53 -18.08 1.93
N GLN A 104 -6.30 -16.76 1.79
CA GLN A 104 -5.14 -16.10 2.36
C GLN A 104 -5.21 -16.02 3.89
N ARG A 105 -6.43 -15.96 4.46
CA ARG A 105 -6.65 -15.98 5.91
C ARG A 105 -6.19 -17.29 6.53
N LEU A 106 -6.58 -18.41 5.94
CA LEU A 106 -6.19 -19.74 6.40
C LEU A 106 -4.66 -19.94 6.31
N LEU A 107 -4.02 -19.42 5.26
CA LEU A 107 -2.55 -19.46 5.12
C LEU A 107 -1.83 -18.59 6.16
N LEU A 108 -2.36 -17.40 6.47
CA LEU A 108 -1.81 -16.51 7.50
C LEU A 108 -2.00 -17.07 8.92
N GLU A 109 -3.14 -17.73 9.18
CA GLU A 109 -3.44 -18.38 10.47
C GLU A 109 -2.62 -19.68 10.67
N ASP A 110 -2.33 -20.44 9.61
CA ASP A 110 -1.45 -21.64 9.64
C ASP A 110 0.03 -21.27 9.76
N SER A 111 0.42 -20.10 9.23
CA SER A 111 1.78 -19.53 9.32
C SER A 111 2.10 -18.90 10.70
N GLY A 112 1.42 -19.32 11.76
CA GLY A 112 1.54 -18.83 13.15
C GLY A 112 2.91 -19.06 13.84
N ARG A 113 4.03 -19.01 13.10
CA ARG A 113 5.37 -18.75 13.62
C ARG A 113 6.02 -17.69 12.72
N GLY A 114 6.24 -16.53 13.32
CA GLY A 114 6.57 -15.29 12.62
C GLY A 114 7.78 -15.40 11.71
N GLU A 115 7.55 -15.16 10.43
CA GLU A 115 8.35 -14.40 9.48
C GLU A 115 7.61 -14.52 8.15
N LEU A 116 7.22 -13.37 7.56
CA LEU A 116 6.76 -13.38 6.18
C LEU A 116 7.92 -13.93 5.34
N PRO A 117 7.69 -14.92 4.45
CA PRO A 117 8.74 -15.33 3.52
C PRO A 117 9.10 -14.11 2.68
N LEU A 118 10.35 -13.65 2.82
CA LEU A 118 10.91 -12.65 1.91
C LEU A 118 10.72 -13.17 0.48
N PRO A 119 10.34 -12.30 -0.48
CA PRO A 119 10.32 -12.73 -1.88
C PRO A 119 11.71 -13.29 -2.19
N ALA A 120 11.73 -14.52 -2.72
CA ALA A 120 12.97 -15.16 -3.13
C ALA A 120 13.75 -14.18 -4.00
N GLY A 121 14.88 -13.70 -3.47
CA GLY A 121 15.86 -13.02 -4.29
C GLY A 121 16.26 -14.01 -5.37
N ASP A 122 16.27 -13.55 -6.62
CA ASP A 122 17.04 -14.23 -7.65
C ASP A 122 18.48 -14.33 -7.11
N ASP A 123 18.86 -15.52 -6.67
CA ASP A 123 20.24 -15.95 -6.51
C ASP A 123 20.86 -15.98 -7.92
N ALA A 124 21.16 -14.80 -8.46
CA ALA A 124 22.15 -14.66 -9.51
C ALA A 124 23.51 -14.72 -8.83
N GLY A 125 24.10 -15.91 -8.88
CA GLY A 125 25.29 -16.29 -8.14
C GLY A 125 26.48 -15.37 -8.34
N GLU A 126 27.17 -15.13 -7.23
CA GLU A 126 28.61 -14.95 -7.22
C GLU A 126 29.26 -16.33 -7.45
N ALA A 127 29.98 -16.46 -8.56
CA ALA A 127 31.05 -17.42 -8.71
C ALA A 127 32.18 -16.76 -9.51
N GLU A 128 33.21 -16.37 -8.75
CA GLU A 128 34.64 -16.20 -9.10
C GLU A 128 35.07 -15.14 -10.12
#